data_AF-A0A7J9S8V3-F1
#
_entry.id   AF-A0A7J9S8V3-F1
#
_cell.length_a   1.000
_cell.length_b   1.000
_cell.length_c   1.000
_cell.angle_alpha   90.00
_cell.angle_beta   90.00
_cell.angle_gamma   90.00
#
_symmetry.space_group_name_H-M   'P 1'
#
loop_
_entity.id
_entity.type
_entity.pdbx_description
1 polymer ?
#
loop_
_entity_poly.entity_id
_entity_poly.type
_entity_poly.pdbx_seq_one_letter_code
_entity_poly.pdbx_strand_id
1 'polypeptide(L)'
;MAGDEVSARRKKDPNWYLGKAVTQMIQSYGRTTRSVNDYSITYVLDNRALHYLKNDNFTPDWVKEAVIKYNTVEDALKDEFAKK
;
A
#
# COMPACT_ATOMS: atom_id res chain seq x y z
N MET A 1 13.62 -8.33 -20.50
CA MET A 1 12.83 -7.46 -21.41
C MET A 1 11.46 -7.05 -20.85
N ALA A 2 10.98 -7.54 -19.69
CA ALA A 2 9.71 -7.09 -19.10
C ALA A 2 9.78 -5.69 -18.43
N GLY A 3 10.97 -5.23 -18.04
CA GLY A 3 11.16 -3.92 -17.41
C GLY A 3 11.08 -2.74 -18.39
N ASP A 4 11.51 -2.94 -19.64
CA ASP A 4 11.56 -1.89 -20.65
C ASP A 4 10.17 -1.39 -21.06
N GLU A 5 9.21 -2.31 -21.22
CA GLU A 5 7.84 -1.95 -21.60
C GLU A 5 7.11 -1.20 -20.48
N VAL A 6 7.31 -1.60 -19.23
CA VAL A 6 6.72 -0.92 -18.06
C VAL A 6 7.34 0.47 -17.89
N SER A 7 8.65 0.60 -18.10
CA SER A 7 9.35 1.89 -18.06
C SER A 7 8.86 2.84 -19.17
N ALA A 8 8.71 2.33 -20.40
CA ALA A 8 8.17 3.09 -21.52
C ALA A 8 6.73 3.54 -21.28
N ARG A 9 5.86 2.64 -20.77
CA ARG A 9 4.48 2.99 -20.41
C ARG A 9 4.41 3.97 -19.25
N ARG A 10 5.25 3.84 -18.23
CA ARG A 10 5.33 4.80 -17.12
C ARG A 10 5.69 6.21 -17.60
N LYS A 11 6.60 6.34 -18.57
CA LYS A 11 6.94 7.63 -19.17
C LYS A 11 5.77 8.23 -19.96
N LYS A 12 4.98 7.38 -20.62
CA LYS A 12 3.82 7.80 -21.43
C LYS A 12 2.61 8.16 -20.57
N ASP A 13 2.34 7.37 -19.53
CA ASP A 13 1.20 7.54 -18.64
C ASP A 13 1.61 7.21 -17.19
N PRO A 14 1.98 8.25 -16.41
CA PRO A 14 2.31 8.09 -14.99
C PRO A 14 1.11 7.62 -14.16
N ASN A 15 -0.12 8.04 -14.51
CA ASN A 15 -1.31 7.71 -13.73
C ASN A 15 -1.67 6.23 -13.86
N TRP A 16 -1.51 5.65 -15.05
CA TRP A 16 -1.64 4.20 -15.23
C TRP A 16 -0.67 3.43 -14.34
N TYR A 17 0.60 3.89 -14.26
CA TYR A 17 1.61 3.23 -13.43
C TYR A 17 1.27 3.32 -11.94
N LEU A 18 0.76 4.48 -11.48
CA LEU A 18 0.30 4.69 -10.12
C LEU A 18 -0.90 3.78 -9.79
N GLY A 19 -1.95 3.80 -10.61
CA GLY A 19 -3.12 2.94 -10.41
C GLY A 19 -2.77 1.45 -10.41
N LYS A 20 -1.82 1.03 -11.27
CA LYS A 20 -1.29 -0.34 -11.26
C LYS A 20 -0.55 -0.66 -9.96
N ALA A 21 0.28 0.24 -9.45
CA ALA A 21 1.00 0.05 -8.19
C ALA A 21 0.02 -0.05 -7.00
N VAL A 22 -0.96 0.86 -6.91
CA VAL A 22 -2.03 0.83 -5.90
C VAL A 22 -2.79 -0.49 -5.94
N THR A 23 -3.21 -0.93 -7.13
CA THR A 23 -3.93 -2.20 -7.32
C THR A 23 -3.10 -3.38 -6.83
N GLN A 24 -1.82 -3.44 -7.17
CA GLN A 24 -0.94 -4.52 -6.72
C GLN A 24 -0.72 -4.52 -5.21
N MET A 25 -0.61 -3.34 -4.59
CA MET A 25 -0.50 -3.21 -3.13
C MET A 25 -1.77 -3.73 -2.44
N ILE A 26 -2.95 -3.29 -2.88
CA ILE A 26 -4.24 -3.72 -2.31
C ILE A 26 -4.42 -5.23 -2.48
N GLN A 27 -4.09 -5.78 -3.66
CA GLN A 27 -4.16 -7.22 -3.89
C GLN A 27 -3.23 -8.02 -2.99
N SER A 28 -2.03 -7.50 -2.71
CA SER A 28 -1.08 -8.15 -1.80
C SER A 28 -1.58 -8.12 -0.35
N TYR A 29 -2.09 -6.97 0.09
CA TYR A 29 -2.76 -6.81 1.38
C TYR A 29 -3.98 -7.75 1.52
N GLY A 30 -4.79 -7.89 0.47
CA GLY A 30 -5.94 -8.81 0.48
C GLY A 30 -5.58 -10.30 0.58
N ARG A 31 -4.31 -10.68 0.40
CA ARG A 31 -3.88 -12.09 0.58
C ARG A 31 -3.69 -12.47 2.04
N THR A 32 -3.53 -11.50 2.95
CA THR A 32 -3.24 -11.74 4.36
C THR A 32 -4.49 -11.82 5.22
N THR A 33 -5.57 -11.14 4.85
CA THR A 33 -6.89 -11.23 5.53
C THR A 33 -7.82 -12.14 4.74
N ARG A 34 -8.33 -13.23 5.34
CA ARG A 34 -9.17 -14.22 4.64
C ARG A 34 -10.63 -14.28 5.10
N SER A 35 -10.97 -13.61 6.20
CA SER A 35 -12.31 -13.65 6.80
C SER A 35 -12.63 -12.32 7.48
N VAL A 36 -13.91 -12.06 7.72
CA VAL A 36 -14.39 -10.87 8.43
C VAL A 36 -13.92 -10.83 9.89
N ASN A 37 -13.70 -12.01 10.49
CA ASN A 37 -13.18 -12.13 11.86
C ASN A 37 -11.65 -12.27 11.92
N ASP A 38 -10.98 -12.20 10.77
CA ASP A 38 -9.53 -12.29 10.66
C ASP A 38 -8.95 -10.89 10.48
N TYR A 39 -7.79 -10.61 11.08
CA TYR A 39 -7.12 -9.34 10.95
C TYR A 39 -5.64 -9.54 10.63
N SER A 40 -5.09 -8.67 9.80
CA SER A 40 -3.67 -8.71 9.44
C SER A 40 -3.11 -7.30 9.34
N ILE A 41 -1.87 -7.15 9.78
CA ILE A 41 -1.12 -5.89 9.68
C ILE A 41 -0.06 -6.07 8.60
N THR A 42 -0.05 -5.16 7.62
CA THR A 42 0.95 -5.15 6.54
C THR A 42 1.84 -3.94 6.69
N TYR A 43 3.13 -4.17 6.95
CA TYR A 43 4.13 -3.10 7.01
C TYR A 43 4.71 -2.83 5.62
N VAL A 44 4.66 -1.57 5.18
CA VAL A 44 5.24 -1.12 3.90
C VAL A 44 6.45 -0.25 4.18
N LEU A 45 7.63 -0.69 3.74
CA LEU A 45 8.90 -0.02 3.98
C LEU A 45 9.28 0.93 2.82
N ASP A 46 8.36 1.83 2.45
CA ASP A 46 8.59 2.83 1.41
C ASP A 46 7.87 4.15 1.75
N ASN A 47 8.62 5.25 1.83
CA ASN A 47 8.08 6.57 2.11
C ASN A 47 7.13 7.07 0.98
N ARG A 48 7.35 6.65 -0.27
CA ARG A 48 6.51 7.05 -1.41
C ARG A 48 5.19 6.30 -1.45
N ALA A 49 5.10 5.11 -0.86
CA ALA A 49 3.88 4.32 -0.84
C ALA A 49 2.73 5.09 -0.15
N LEU A 50 3.05 5.86 0.89
CA LEU A 50 2.06 6.69 1.59
C LEU A 50 1.42 7.72 0.65
N HIS A 51 2.23 8.35 -0.22
CA HIS A 51 1.74 9.31 -1.19
C HIS A 51 0.81 8.64 -2.21
N TYR A 52 1.15 7.44 -2.68
CA TYR A 52 0.33 6.72 -3.65
C TYR A 52 -0.97 6.19 -3.05
N LEU A 53 -0.97 5.74 -1.81
CA LEU A 53 -2.18 5.21 -1.18
C LEU A 53 -3.12 6.32 -0.72
N LYS A 54 -2.62 7.43 -0.16
CA LYS A 54 -3.49 8.49 0.39
C LYS A 54 -3.95 9.52 -0.62
N ASN A 55 -3.09 9.90 -1.57
CA ASN A 55 -3.30 11.09 -2.39
C ASN A 55 -3.92 10.81 -3.76
N ASP A 56 -4.18 9.53 -4.05
CA ASP A 56 -4.59 9.08 -5.36
C ASP A 56 -6.11 8.80 -5.42
N ASN A 57 -6.73 9.11 -6.56
CA ASN A 57 -8.17 8.91 -6.77
C ASN A 57 -8.55 7.45 -7.04
N PHE A 58 -7.60 6.58 -7.36
CA PHE A 58 -7.82 5.15 -7.62
C PHE A 58 -7.84 4.32 -6.34
N THR A 59 -7.37 4.87 -5.21
CA THR A 59 -7.40 4.16 -3.93
C THR A 59 -8.78 4.29 -3.27
N PRO A 60 -9.45 3.16 -2.94
CA PRO A 60 -10.72 3.18 -2.20
C PRO A 60 -10.58 3.84 -0.82
N ASP A 61 -11.62 4.53 -0.36
CA ASP A 61 -11.58 5.27 0.91
C ASP A 61 -11.26 4.37 2.11
N TRP A 62 -11.83 3.16 2.14
CA TRP A 62 -11.55 2.18 3.19
C TRP A 62 -10.07 1.79 3.29
N VAL A 63 -9.33 1.83 2.17
CA VAL A 63 -7.86 1.60 2.18
C VAL A 63 -7.17 2.83 2.75
N LYS A 64 -7.57 4.04 2.34
CA LYS A 64 -6.97 5.30 2.81
C LYS A 64 -7.06 5.45 4.32
N GLU A 65 -8.21 5.07 4.88
CA GLU A 65 -8.48 5.07 6.32
C GLU A 65 -7.59 4.07 7.07
N ALA A 66 -7.33 2.90 6.49
CA ALA A 66 -6.48 1.87 7.09
C ALA A 66 -4.97 2.19 7.06
N VAL A 67 -4.52 3.17 6.27
CA VAL A 67 -3.10 3.51 6.14
C VAL A 67 -2.64 4.42 7.29
N ILE A 68 -1.76 3.87 8.12
CA ILE A 68 -1.13 4.57 9.25
C ILE A 68 0.34 4.84 8.90
N LYS A 69 0.81 6.06 9.19
CA LYS A 69 2.22 6.44 9.01
C LYS A 69 2.94 6.33 10.34
N TYR A 70 4.02 5.56 10.36
CA TYR A 70 4.97 5.52 11.46
C TYR A 70 6.29 6.17 11.03
N ASN A 71 6.92 6.93 11.91
CA ASN A 71 8.22 7.56 11.64
C ASN A 71 9.39 6.65 12.00
N THR A 72 9.18 5.72 12.93
CA THR A 72 10.17 4.73 13.37
C THR A 72 9.53 3.34 13.41
N VAL A 73 10.36 2.32 13.16
CA VAL A 73 9.93 0.92 13.24
C VAL A 73 9.52 0.55 14.67
N GLU A 74 10.21 1.10 15.66
CA GLU A 74 9.94 0.85 17.08
C GLU A 74 8.54 1.32 17.50
N ASP A 75 8.08 2.45 16.96
CA ASP A 75 6.74 2.98 17.24
C ASP A 75 5.65 2.09 16.62
N ALA A 76 5.89 1.65 15.38
CA ALA A 76 5.01 0.73 14.67
C ALA A 76 4.86 -0.60 15.42
N LEU A 77 5.96 -1.14 15.95
CA LEU A 77 5.95 -2.38 16.72
C LEU A 77 5.31 -2.19 18.10
N LYS A 78 5.57 -1.06 18.78
CA LYS A 78 4.98 -0.78 20.11
C LYS A 78 3.46 -0.68 20.07
N ASP A 79 2.89 -0.08 19.03
CA ASP A 79 1.42 -0.02 18.84
C ASP A 79 0.82 -1.43 18.72
N GLU A 80 1.50 -2.36 18.04
CA GLU A 80 1.05 -3.75 17.91
C GLU A 80 1.09 -4.48 19.25
N PHE A 81 2.18 -4.37 20.02
CA PHE A 81 2.31 -5.03 21.32
C PHE A 81 1.42 -4.40 22.40
N ALA A 82 1.04 -3.13 22.28
CA ALA A 82 0.15 -2.46 23.23
C ALA A 82 -1.33 -2.83 23.04
N LYS A 83 -1.71 -3.32 21.85
CA LYS A 83 -3.09 -3.74 21.53
C LYS A 83 -3.37 -5.22 21.79
N LYS A 84 -2.35 -5.99 22.18
CA LYS A 84 -2.44 -7.41 22.57
C LYS A 84 -2.55 -7.54 24.08
#